data_AF-A0A2E2L737-F1
#
_entry.id   AF-A0A2E2L737-F1
#
_cell.length_a   1.000
_cell.length_b   1.000
_cell.length_c   1.000
_cell.angle_alpha   90.00
_cell.angle_beta   90.00
_cell.angle_gamma   90.00
#
_symmetry.space_group_name_H-M   'P 1'
#
loop_
_entity.id
_entity.type
_entity.pdbx_description
1 polymer ?
#
loop_
_entity_poly.entity_id
_entity_poly.type
_entity_poly.pdbx_seq_one_letter_code
_entity_poly.pdbx_strand_id
1 'polypeptide(L)'
;MQRFADYLLTVREHLEQVIWENPRNGRRVGVAGGRDVTTSAYYAYDGGYNRHRNHVHTRQSQPIPQPTSEAPVPDNRPDFNEWPMWSPSHSSRGSTKIDAFFLHTQEGGGGDSAAENLAKYLGNPANKVSYHYTVSQASDGGVTVVDVVDTDYASWSVLSANSRSINLCFAGSRASWTREQWLKQSKAIDAAAYLAVQDCKKYDFATRVIAPPYSTRLPGISDHAYVTKVLGDGTHTDVGPNFPWDYFSQRVTFWEAGGKDSPTPQPAPVKVWPKDYSDRELLVYVAEQLGAGRDDWGEDGDLGRNAKGQRRTLRAGIAALLRGQR
;
A
#
# COMPACT_ATOMS: atom_id res chain seq x y z
N MET A 1 -15.80 9.75 -35.50
CA MET A 1 -14.65 10.20 -36.30
C MET A 1 -14.08 11.53 -35.82
N GLN A 2 -14.82 12.65 -35.78
CA GLN A 2 -14.25 13.93 -35.30
C GLN A 2 -13.57 13.84 -33.92
N ARG A 3 -14.26 13.30 -32.90
CA ARG A 3 -13.66 13.16 -31.56
C ARG A 3 -12.39 12.30 -31.54
N PHE A 4 -12.33 11.30 -32.43
CA PHE A 4 -11.14 10.46 -32.56
C PHE A 4 -10.00 11.23 -33.24
N ALA A 5 -10.28 11.99 -34.30
CA ALA A 5 -9.29 12.85 -34.93
C ALA A 5 -8.78 13.95 -33.97
N ASP A 6 -9.68 14.60 -33.21
CA ASP A 6 -9.33 15.58 -32.19
C ASP A 6 -8.41 14.95 -31.12
N TYR A 7 -8.67 13.70 -30.73
CA TYR A 7 -7.81 12.95 -29.82
C TYR A 7 -6.43 12.65 -30.41
N LEU A 8 -6.36 12.19 -31.66
CA LEU A 8 -5.07 11.95 -32.32
C LEU A 8 -4.21 13.21 -32.42
N LEU A 9 -4.84 14.38 -32.52
CA LEU A 9 -4.14 15.66 -32.46
C LEU A 9 -3.48 15.93 -31.10
N THR A 10 -4.07 15.46 -29.99
CA THR A 10 -3.49 15.63 -28.65
C THR A 10 -2.28 14.72 -28.43
N VAL A 11 -2.23 13.57 -29.09
CA VAL A 11 -1.11 12.60 -29.02
C VAL A 11 -0.22 12.60 -30.26
N ARG A 12 -0.27 13.69 -31.04
CA ARG A 12 0.36 13.81 -32.37
C ARG A 12 1.84 13.43 -32.40
N GLU A 13 2.59 13.63 -31.34
CA GLU A 13 4.03 13.30 -31.26
C GLU A 13 4.30 11.80 -31.49
N HIS A 14 3.30 10.94 -31.27
CA HIS A 14 3.37 9.50 -31.53
C HIS A 14 2.91 9.09 -32.94
N LEU A 15 2.54 10.06 -33.79
CA LEU A 15 1.91 9.82 -35.09
C LEU A 15 2.74 10.44 -36.22
N GLU A 16 3.00 9.64 -37.26
CA GLU A 16 3.70 10.09 -38.46
C GLU A 16 2.75 10.89 -39.36
N GLN A 17 1.48 10.48 -39.44
CA GLN A 17 0.45 11.18 -40.22
C GLN A 17 -0.96 10.99 -39.63
N VAL A 18 -1.76 12.04 -39.68
CA VAL A 18 -3.22 12.01 -39.46
C VAL A 18 -3.89 12.93 -40.46
N ILE A 19 -4.93 12.47 -41.16
CA ILE A 19 -5.76 13.32 -42.02
C ILE A 19 -7.25 12.97 -41.87
N TRP A 20 -8.06 13.99 -41.60
CA TRP A 20 -9.50 13.91 -41.44
C TRP A 20 -10.18 15.25 -41.75
N GLU A 21 -11.33 15.22 -42.44
CA GLU A 21 -12.25 16.35 -42.57
C GLU A 21 -13.67 15.94 -42.23
N ASN A 22 -14.33 16.74 -41.40
CA ASN A 22 -15.72 16.55 -41.08
C ASN A 22 -16.62 16.97 -42.26
N PRO A 23 -17.40 16.06 -42.86
CA PRO A 23 -18.27 16.40 -43.98
C PRO A 23 -19.42 17.36 -43.60
N ARG A 24 -19.75 17.50 -42.32
CA ARG A 24 -20.90 18.30 -41.86
C ARG A 24 -20.57 19.77 -41.62
N ASN A 25 -19.34 20.07 -41.21
CA ASN A 25 -18.95 21.42 -40.79
C ASN A 25 -17.55 21.85 -41.25
N GLY A 26 -16.86 21.02 -42.05
CA GLY A 26 -15.54 21.34 -42.61
C GLY A 26 -14.40 21.37 -41.59
N ARG A 27 -14.62 20.99 -40.32
CA ARG A 27 -13.53 20.90 -39.33
C ARG A 27 -12.50 19.86 -39.76
N ARG A 28 -11.23 20.20 -39.67
CA ARG A 28 -10.10 19.37 -40.11
C ARG A 28 -9.19 19.01 -38.95
N VAL A 29 -8.45 17.92 -39.11
CA VAL A 29 -7.27 17.58 -38.31
C VAL A 29 -6.20 17.08 -39.26
N GLY A 30 -5.03 17.71 -39.22
CA GLY A 30 -3.83 17.29 -39.95
C GLY A 30 -2.65 17.13 -39.01
N VAL A 31 -1.98 15.98 -39.05
CA VAL A 31 -0.69 15.76 -38.38
C VAL A 31 0.32 15.26 -39.40
N ALA A 32 1.53 15.81 -39.43
CA ALA A 32 2.63 15.31 -40.25
C ALA A 32 3.97 15.36 -39.50
N GLY A 33 4.65 14.22 -39.41
CA GLY A 33 5.91 14.10 -38.66
C GLY A 33 5.78 14.56 -37.21
N GLY A 34 4.65 14.24 -36.56
CA GLY A 34 4.31 14.65 -35.22
C GLY A 34 3.87 16.10 -35.03
N ARG A 35 3.82 16.92 -36.10
CA ARG A 35 3.44 18.34 -36.03
C ARG A 35 1.98 18.53 -36.43
N ASP A 36 1.31 19.48 -35.78
CA ASP A 36 0.00 19.95 -36.22
C ASP A 36 0.14 20.75 -37.52
N VAL A 37 -0.48 20.24 -38.58
CA VAL A 37 -0.51 20.83 -39.92
C VAL A 37 -1.93 21.17 -40.37
N THR A 38 -2.90 21.15 -39.45
CA THR A 38 -4.34 21.33 -39.69
C THR A 38 -4.68 22.58 -40.49
N THR A 39 -3.96 23.67 -40.27
CA THR A 39 -4.17 24.97 -40.93
C THR A 39 -3.21 25.22 -42.10
N SER A 40 -2.32 24.28 -42.39
CA SER A 40 -1.31 24.41 -43.44
C SER A 40 -1.77 23.84 -44.79
N ALA A 41 -1.00 24.11 -45.84
CA ALA A 41 -1.19 23.51 -47.16
C ALA A 41 -0.59 22.10 -47.30
N TYR A 42 -0.12 21.46 -46.22
CA TYR A 42 0.63 20.20 -46.28
C TYR A 42 -0.11 19.09 -47.05
N TYR A 43 -1.42 18.93 -46.81
CA TYR A 43 -2.25 17.93 -47.47
C TYR A 43 -2.97 18.44 -48.74
N ALA A 44 -2.57 19.60 -49.28
CA ALA A 44 -3.17 20.12 -50.52
C ALA A 44 -2.88 19.21 -51.73
N TYR A 45 -1.73 18.52 -51.73
CA TYR A 45 -1.28 17.66 -52.85
C TYR A 45 -1.66 16.18 -52.70
N ASP A 46 -1.95 15.70 -51.48
CA ASP A 46 -2.29 14.30 -51.18
C ASP A 46 -3.78 14.01 -51.38
N GLY A 47 -4.34 14.46 -52.51
CA GLY A 47 -5.76 14.33 -52.82
C GLY A 47 -6.71 15.15 -51.94
N GLY A 48 -6.20 15.86 -50.92
CA GLY A 48 -6.92 16.82 -50.11
C GLY A 48 -7.73 16.21 -48.97
N TYR A 49 -7.99 17.03 -47.95
CA TYR A 49 -8.89 16.75 -46.85
C TYR A 49 -10.29 16.24 -47.29
N ASN A 50 -10.75 16.60 -48.49
CA ASN A 50 -12.04 16.20 -49.04
C ASN A 50 -12.18 14.68 -49.31
N ARG A 51 -11.07 13.93 -49.44
CA ARG A 51 -11.07 12.46 -49.60
C ARG A 51 -11.13 11.70 -48.28
N HIS A 52 -10.88 12.37 -47.17
CA HIS A 52 -10.83 11.78 -45.83
C HIS A 52 -12.02 12.22 -44.97
N ARG A 53 -13.23 12.07 -45.55
CA ARG A 53 -14.51 12.43 -44.93
C ARG A 53 -15.32 11.25 -44.40
N ASN A 54 -14.92 10.02 -44.75
CA ASN A 54 -15.57 8.77 -44.31
C ASN A 54 -14.68 7.89 -43.41
N HIS A 55 -13.41 8.23 -43.23
CA HIS A 55 -12.47 7.55 -42.34
C HIS A 55 -11.40 8.54 -41.83
N VAL A 56 -10.84 8.27 -40.66
CA VAL A 56 -9.63 8.96 -40.17
C VAL A 56 -8.43 8.16 -40.64
N HIS A 57 -7.59 8.75 -41.48
CA HIS A 57 -6.39 8.08 -41.97
C HIS A 57 -5.22 8.36 -41.02
N THR A 58 -4.50 7.31 -40.62
CA THR A 58 -3.36 7.43 -39.71
C THR A 58 -2.15 6.65 -40.22
N ARG A 59 -0.96 7.12 -39.88
CA ARG A 59 0.31 6.40 -40.03
C ARG A 59 1.09 6.51 -38.73
N GLN A 60 1.57 5.39 -38.23
CA GLN A 60 2.31 5.29 -36.97
C GLN A 60 3.19 4.04 -36.97
N SER A 61 4.29 4.10 -36.24
CA SER A 61 5.23 2.98 -36.00
C SER A 61 5.15 2.44 -34.57
N GLN A 62 4.29 3.02 -33.73
CA GLN A 62 4.03 2.62 -32.34
C GLN A 62 2.51 2.59 -32.07
N PRO A 63 2.04 1.90 -31.02
CA PRO A 63 0.64 1.94 -30.62
C PRO A 63 0.18 3.37 -30.36
N ILE A 64 -1.05 3.70 -30.78
CA ILE A 64 -1.67 4.99 -30.45
C ILE A 64 -1.91 5.00 -28.93
N PRO A 65 -1.40 6.00 -28.18
CA PRO A 65 -1.66 6.08 -26.75
C PRO A 65 -3.17 6.06 -26.46
N GLN A 66 -3.59 5.59 -25.30
CA GLN A 66 -5.00 5.65 -24.91
C GLN A 66 -5.32 7.00 -24.21
N PRO A 67 -6.57 7.52 -24.30
CA PRO A 67 -6.98 8.80 -23.69
C PRO A 67 -6.82 8.91 -22.16
N THR A 68 -6.29 7.87 -21.54
CA THR A 68 -6.01 7.71 -20.12
C THR A 68 -4.76 6.87 -19.93
N SER A 69 -3.68 7.12 -20.69
CA SER A 69 -2.37 6.80 -20.13
C SER A 69 -2.18 7.73 -18.93
N GLU A 70 -2.79 7.35 -17.81
CA GLU A 70 -2.20 7.57 -16.50
C GLU A 70 -0.69 7.34 -16.69
N ALA A 71 0.12 8.19 -16.07
CA ALA A 71 1.52 7.86 -15.85
C ALA A 71 1.57 6.35 -15.52
N PRO A 72 2.48 5.56 -16.13
CA PRO A 72 2.55 4.13 -15.87
C PRO A 72 2.33 3.94 -14.38
N VAL A 73 1.27 3.20 -14.00
CA VAL A 73 1.00 2.88 -12.60
C VAL A 73 2.38 2.56 -12.05
N PRO A 74 2.89 3.35 -11.09
CA PRO A 74 4.26 3.16 -10.64
C PRO A 74 4.44 1.67 -10.45
N ASP A 75 5.45 1.08 -11.10
CA ASP A 75 5.74 -0.36 -11.01
C ASP A 75 6.36 -0.64 -9.64
N ASN A 76 5.63 -0.21 -8.61
CA ASN A 76 5.96 -0.32 -7.21
C ASN A 76 5.10 -1.38 -6.56
N ARG A 77 4.00 -1.84 -7.17
CA ARG A 77 3.16 -2.90 -6.58
C ARG A 77 4.00 -4.16 -6.30
N PRO A 78 3.68 -4.94 -5.26
CA PRO A 78 4.40 -6.18 -5.00
C PRO A 78 4.25 -7.13 -6.19
N ASP A 79 5.25 -8.00 -6.39
CA ASP A 79 5.21 -9.02 -7.42
C ASP A 79 4.20 -10.12 -7.03
N PHE A 80 3.02 -10.09 -7.66
CA PHE A 80 2.00 -11.11 -7.57
C PHE A 80 1.26 -11.26 -8.90
N ASN A 81 0.86 -12.50 -9.19
CA ASN A 81 -0.05 -12.80 -10.28
C ASN A 81 -1.48 -12.45 -9.85
N GLU A 82 -2.22 -11.79 -10.71
CA GLU A 82 -3.60 -11.36 -10.45
C GLU A 82 -4.47 -11.63 -11.66
N TRP A 83 -5.64 -12.25 -11.43
CA TRP A 83 -6.65 -12.42 -12.46
C TRP A 83 -8.04 -12.58 -11.83
N PRO A 84 -9.12 -12.26 -12.59
CA PRO A 84 -10.46 -12.42 -12.09
C PRO A 84 -11.01 -13.85 -12.24
N MET A 85 -11.78 -14.29 -11.25
CA MET A 85 -12.68 -15.45 -11.29
C MET A 85 -13.99 -15.10 -10.56
N TRP A 86 -14.91 -14.48 -11.29
CA TRP A 86 -16.11 -13.87 -10.71
C TRP A 86 -17.08 -14.88 -10.06
N SER A 87 -17.46 -14.59 -8.81
CA SER A 87 -18.51 -15.28 -8.07
C SER A 87 -19.87 -14.61 -8.25
N PRO A 88 -20.96 -15.38 -8.36
CA PRO A 88 -22.32 -14.84 -8.36
C PRO A 88 -22.82 -14.49 -6.94
N SER A 89 -22.07 -14.84 -5.89
CA SER A 89 -22.46 -14.60 -4.49
C SER A 89 -22.10 -13.16 -4.07
N HIS A 90 -22.82 -12.19 -4.60
CA HIS A 90 -22.63 -10.78 -4.28
C HIS A 90 -23.97 -10.04 -4.26
N SER A 91 -23.98 -8.83 -3.72
CA SER A 91 -25.15 -7.97 -3.70
C SER A 91 -24.79 -6.51 -3.91
N SER A 92 -25.76 -5.69 -4.30
CA SER A 92 -25.59 -4.23 -4.31
C SER A 92 -25.25 -3.73 -2.91
N ARG A 93 -24.38 -2.72 -2.82
CA ARG A 93 -24.08 -1.98 -1.58
C ARG A 93 -25.16 -0.95 -1.23
N GLY A 94 -26.09 -0.69 -2.16
CA GLY A 94 -27.05 0.40 -2.04
C GLY A 94 -26.33 1.75 -1.95
N SER A 95 -26.71 2.57 -0.96
CA SER A 95 -26.03 3.83 -0.64
C SER A 95 -24.99 3.70 0.49
N THR A 96 -24.64 2.48 0.91
CA THR A 96 -23.71 2.26 2.01
C THR A 96 -22.30 2.69 1.59
N LYS A 97 -21.71 3.66 2.29
CA LYS A 97 -20.29 4.01 2.11
C LYS A 97 -19.41 2.86 2.61
N ILE A 98 -18.42 2.48 1.81
CA ILE A 98 -17.36 1.55 2.21
C ILE A 98 -16.43 2.27 3.17
N ASP A 99 -16.19 1.68 4.34
CA ASP A 99 -15.33 2.26 5.37
C ASP A 99 -14.47 1.21 6.10
N ALA A 100 -14.46 -0.03 5.60
CA ALA A 100 -13.73 -1.13 6.20
C ALA A 100 -13.08 -2.06 5.17
N PHE A 101 -11.93 -2.63 5.53
CA PHE A 101 -11.31 -3.76 4.85
C PHE A 101 -11.06 -4.86 5.87
N PHE A 102 -11.57 -6.08 5.64
CA PHE A 102 -11.44 -7.19 6.57
C PHE A 102 -10.60 -8.34 6.01
N LEU A 103 -9.66 -8.79 6.83
CA LEU A 103 -8.85 -9.98 6.62
C LEU A 103 -9.58 -11.23 7.16
N HIS A 104 -9.50 -12.31 6.40
CA HIS A 104 -10.13 -13.60 6.71
C HIS A 104 -9.13 -14.75 6.56
N THR A 105 -9.38 -15.85 7.26
CA THR A 105 -8.73 -17.15 7.02
C THR A 105 -9.70 -18.09 6.29
N GLN A 106 -9.16 -19.12 5.62
CA GLN A 106 -10.01 -20.09 4.90
C GLN A 106 -10.50 -21.23 5.82
N GLU A 107 -9.74 -21.56 6.86
CA GLU A 107 -9.96 -22.73 7.74
C GLU A 107 -9.91 -24.10 7.03
N GLY A 108 -9.31 -24.15 5.85
CA GLY A 108 -9.17 -25.35 5.03
C GLY A 108 -8.34 -25.11 3.78
N GLY A 109 -8.25 -26.12 2.92
CA GLY A 109 -7.44 -26.04 1.70
C GLY A 109 -5.93 -26.09 1.98
N GLY A 110 -5.15 -25.45 1.10
CA GLY A 110 -3.68 -25.42 1.13
C GLY A 110 -3.06 -25.81 -0.21
N GLY A 111 -1.73 -25.83 -0.25
CA GLY A 111 -0.94 -26.10 -1.45
C GLY A 111 -0.72 -24.87 -2.33
N ASP A 112 0.04 -25.06 -3.40
CA ASP A 112 0.58 -23.96 -4.22
C ASP A 112 -0.49 -23.23 -5.07
N SER A 113 -1.66 -23.84 -5.24
CA SER A 113 -2.80 -23.26 -5.97
C SER A 113 -3.96 -22.85 -5.03
N ALA A 114 -3.69 -22.60 -3.75
CA ALA A 114 -4.74 -22.38 -2.74
C ALA A 114 -5.69 -21.22 -3.10
N ALA A 115 -5.18 -20.06 -3.54
CA ALA A 115 -6.00 -18.92 -3.94
C ALA A 115 -6.98 -19.25 -5.07
N GLU A 116 -6.50 -19.88 -6.15
CA GLU A 116 -7.31 -20.30 -7.29
C GLU A 116 -8.33 -21.38 -6.91
N ASN A 117 -7.94 -22.35 -6.09
CA ASN A 117 -8.83 -23.41 -5.63
C ASN A 117 -9.96 -22.85 -4.77
N LEU A 118 -9.67 -21.90 -3.88
CA LEU A 118 -10.70 -21.19 -3.12
C LEU A 118 -11.58 -20.37 -4.06
N ALA A 119 -11.02 -19.62 -5.01
CA ALA A 119 -11.81 -18.84 -5.97
C ALA A 119 -12.78 -19.72 -6.79
N LYS A 120 -12.34 -20.91 -7.25
CA LYS A 120 -13.20 -21.91 -7.91
C LYS A 120 -14.36 -22.36 -7.03
N TYR A 121 -14.10 -22.59 -5.74
CA TYR A 121 -15.14 -22.92 -4.77
C TYR A 121 -16.13 -21.77 -4.63
N LEU A 122 -15.67 -20.53 -4.49
CA LEU A 122 -16.52 -19.34 -4.36
C LEU A 122 -17.29 -19.00 -5.65
N GLY A 123 -16.79 -19.42 -6.81
CA GLY A 123 -17.48 -19.32 -8.10
C GLY A 123 -18.72 -20.22 -8.23
N ASN A 124 -18.89 -21.23 -7.37
CA ASN A 124 -20.07 -22.08 -7.37
C ASN A 124 -21.26 -21.41 -6.64
N PRO A 125 -22.37 -21.08 -7.33
CA PRO A 125 -23.53 -20.42 -6.73
C PRO A 125 -24.18 -21.22 -5.59
N ALA A 126 -23.98 -22.53 -5.53
CA ALA A 126 -24.52 -23.36 -4.46
C ALA A 126 -23.91 -23.03 -3.08
N ASN A 127 -22.67 -22.52 -3.05
CA ASN A 127 -21.95 -22.25 -1.80
C ASN A 127 -22.41 -20.97 -1.10
N LYS A 128 -22.98 -20.00 -1.84
CA LYS A 128 -23.57 -18.76 -1.30
C LYS A 128 -22.65 -17.99 -0.36
N VAL A 129 -21.35 -18.01 -0.64
CA VAL A 129 -20.31 -17.28 0.08
C VAL A 129 -19.29 -16.75 -0.93
N SER A 130 -18.63 -15.64 -0.61
CA SER A 130 -17.59 -15.04 -1.45
C SER A 130 -16.65 -14.19 -0.61
N TYR A 131 -15.56 -13.75 -1.23
CA TYR A 131 -14.70 -12.64 -0.80
C TYR A 131 -14.49 -11.73 -2.01
N HIS A 132 -13.86 -10.58 -1.83
CA HIS A 132 -13.39 -9.78 -2.97
C HIS A 132 -12.09 -10.37 -3.52
N TYR A 133 -11.20 -10.78 -2.61
CA TYR A 133 -9.90 -11.34 -2.96
C TYR A 133 -9.67 -12.68 -2.27
N THR A 134 -9.07 -13.62 -2.99
CA THR A 134 -8.35 -14.76 -2.38
C THR A 134 -6.86 -14.58 -2.65
N VAL A 135 -6.02 -14.81 -1.64
CA VAL A 135 -4.57 -14.67 -1.78
C VAL A 135 -3.82 -15.83 -1.13
N SER A 136 -2.75 -16.30 -1.77
CA SER A 136 -1.84 -17.31 -1.19
C SER A 136 -0.43 -17.14 -1.71
N GLN A 137 0.55 -17.52 -0.89
CA GLN A 137 1.94 -17.65 -1.31
C GLN A 137 2.29 -19.14 -1.47
N ALA A 138 2.70 -19.51 -2.69
CA ALA A 138 3.14 -20.86 -3.05
C ALA A 138 4.53 -21.17 -2.45
N SER A 139 4.90 -22.46 -2.50
CA SER A 139 6.16 -22.98 -1.96
C SER A 139 7.42 -22.41 -2.64
N ASP A 140 7.32 -22.02 -3.91
CA ASP A 140 8.36 -21.32 -4.66
C ASP A 140 8.46 -19.82 -4.31
N GLY A 141 7.57 -19.33 -3.45
CA GLY A 141 7.48 -17.95 -3.04
C GLY A 141 6.74 -17.04 -4.01
N GLY A 142 6.10 -17.58 -5.06
CA GLY A 142 5.16 -16.85 -5.91
C GLY A 142 3.88 -16.51 -5.14
N VAL A 143 3.31 -15.34 -5.41
CA VAL A 143 2.03 -14.90 -4.83
C VAL A 143 0.96 -14.89 -5.91
N THR A 144 -0.20 -15.44 -5.58
CA THR A 144 -1.39 -15.41 -6.41
C THR A 144 -2.49 -14.68 -5.67
N VAL A 145 -3.08 -13.69 -6.34
CA VAL A 145 -4.32 -13.00 -5.97
C VAL A 145 -5.36 -13.38 -7.02
N VAL A 146 -6.57 -13.72 -6.60
CA VAL A 146 -7.71 -13.90 -7.50
C VAL A 146 -8.84 -12.98 -7.09
N ASP A 147 -9.33 -12.18 -8.05
CA ASP A 147 -10.47 -11.28 -7.85
C ASP A 147 -11.76 -12.06 -7.99
N VAL A 148 -12.49 -12.20 -6.89
CA VAL A 148 -13.69 -13.04 -6.82
C VAL A 148 -14.97 -12.22 -6.89
N VAL A 149 -15.00 -11.02 -6.32
CA VAL A 149 -16.11 -10.08 -6.44
C VAL A 149 -15.54 -8.70 -6.68
N ASP A 150 -16.07 -7.99 -7.67
CA ASP A 150 -15.71 -6.60 -7.89
C ASP A 150 -16.05 -5.79 -6.62
N THR A 151 -15.05 -5.08 -6.11
CA THR A 151 -15.13 -4.18 -4.94
C THR A 151 -16.31 -3.19 -4.95
N ASP A 152 -16.88 -2.85 -6.12
CA ASP A 152 -18.08 -2.01 -6.22
C ASP A 152 -19.37 -2.73 -5.72
N TYR A 153 -19.35 -4.06 -5.65
CA TYR A 153 -20.39 -4.88 -5.05
C TYR A 153 -19.98 -5.38 -3.66
N ALA A 154 -20.96 -5.74 -2.83
CA ALA A 154 -20.71 -6.40 -1.56
C ALA A 154 -20.49 -7.90 -1.78
N SER A 155 -19.36 -8.42 -1.33
CA SER A 155 -19.17 -9.86 -1.12
C SER A 155 -20.03 -10.39 0.04
N TRP A 156 -20.32 -11.69 0.05
CA TRP A 156 -21.03 -12.37 1.12
C TRP A 156 -20.01 -13.09 2.03
N SER A 157 -19.39 -12.32 2.93
CA SER A 157 -18.21 -12.76 3.68
C SER A 157 -18.33 -12.61 5.20
N VAL A 158 -19.04 -11.57 5.66
CA VAL A 158 -18.89 -11.00 6.99
C VAL A 158 -20.22 -10.42 7.53
N LEU A 159 -21.30 -11.15 7.28
CA LEU A 159 -22.62 -10.91 7.88
C LEU A 159 -23.11 -9.46 7.68
N SER A 160 -23.54 -8.77 8.75
CA SER A 160 -24.04 -7.40 8.68
C SER A 160 -23.03 -6.37 8.14
N ALA A 161 -21.74 -6.70 8.10
CA ALA A 161 -20.70 -5.81 7.62
C ALA A 161 -20.41 -5.94 6.10
N ASN A 162 -21.10 -6.83 5.38
CA ASN A 162 -20.87 -7.06 3.94
C ASN A 162 -20.93 -5.76 3.11
N SER A 163 -21.97 -4.94 3.27
CA SER A 163 -22.19 -3.75 2.41
C SER A 163 -21.17 -2.63 2.62
N ARG A 164 -20.56 -2.55 3.81
CA ARG A 164 -19.60 -1.49 4.19
C ARG A 164 -18.13 -1.91 4.05
N SER A 165 -17.87 -3.16 3.65
CA SER A 165 -16.52 -3.71 3.68
C SER A 165 -16.04 -4.27 2.36
N ILE A 166 -14.72 -4.27 2.22
CA ILE A 166 -13.97 -5.12 1.30
C ILE A 166 -13.38 -6.26 2.13
N ASN A 167 -13.29 -7.45 1.53
CA ASN A 167 -13.01 -8.68 2.25
C ASN A 167 -11.98 -9.50 1.49
N LEU A 168 -10.85 -9.79 2.12
CA LEU A 168 -9.76 -10.59 1.55
C LEU A 168 -9.55 -11.83 2.41
N CYS A 169 -9.47 -12.99 1.77
CA CYS A 169 -9.20 -14.25 2.44
C CYS A 169 -7.81 -14.79 2.10
N PHE A 170 -7.01 -15.07 3.13
CA PHE A 170 -5.78 -15.84 2.98
C PHE A 170 -6.13 -17.30 2.71
N ALA A 171 -6.03 -17.75 1.47
CA ALA A 171 -6.37 -19.12 1.09
C ALA A 171 -5.37 -20.12 1.70
N GLY A 172 -5.86 -21.28 2.16
CA GLY A 172 -5.07 -22.30 2.85
C GLY A 172 -4.73 -21.97 4.31
N SER A 173 -5.13 -20.80 4.81
CA SER A 173 -4.76 -20.32 6.15
C SER A 173 -5.71 -20.77 7.25
N ARG A 174 -5.22 -20.69 8.50
CA ARG A 174 -5.97 -20.99 9.72
C ARG A 174 -5.71 -19.92 10.78
N ALA A 175 -6.75 -19.51 11.49
CA ALA A 175 -6.65 -18.61 12.64
C ALA A 175 -5.79 -19.21 13.77
N SER A 176 -5.67 -20.54 13.81
CA SER A 176 -4.81 -21.25 14.76
C SER A 176 -3.32 -21.26 14.40
N TRP A 177 -2.93 -20.74 13.24
CA TRP A 177 -1.52 -20.70 12.84
C TRP A 177 -0.65 -19.98 13.86
N THR A 178 0.57 -20.46 14.04
CA THR A 178 1.61 -19.72 14.77
C THR A 178 2.06 -18.52 13.95
N ARG A 179 2.69 -17.55 14.61
CA ARG A 179 3.28 -16.39 13.92
C ARG A 179 4.27 -16.80 12.84
N GLU A 180 5.07 -17.84 13.10
CA GLU A 180 6.05 -18.37 12.14
C GLU A 180 5.37 -18.94 10.89
N GLN A 181 4.25 -19.63 11.04
CA GLN A 181 3.45 -20.12 9.91
C GLN A 181 2.90 -18.95 9.09
N TRP A 182 2.41 -17.89 9.75
CA TRP A 182 2.00 -16.67 9.06
C TRP A 182 3.14 -15.99 8.32
N LEU A 183 4.33 -15.87 8.93
CA LEU A 183 5.47 -15.21 8.30
C LEU A 183 6.05 -15.99 7.11
N LYS A 184 5.79 -17.29 7.00
CA LYS A 184 6.04 -18.05 5.75
C LYS A 184 5.16 -17.58 4.59
N GLN A 185 4.06 -16.89 4.88
CA GLN A 185 3.15 -16.26 3.93
C GLN A 185 3.34 -14.74 3.86
N SER A 186 4.51 -14.23 4.29
CA SER A 186 4.80 -12.79 4.38
C SER A 186 4.63 -12.02 3.07
N LYS A 187 4.82 -12.65 1.90
CA LYS A 187 4.56 -11.99 0.60
C LYS A 187 3.07 -11.90 0.29
N ALA A 188 2.28 -12.90 0.65
CA ALA A 188 0.82 -12.81 0.56
C ALA A 188 0.26 -11.74 1.52
N ILE A 189 0.83 -11.63 2.72
CA ILE A 189 0.49 -10.56 3.68
C ILE A 189 0.85 -9.18 3.12
N ASP A 190 1.99 -9.07 2.41
CA ASP A 190 2.40 -7.83 1.75
C ASP A 190 1.45 -7.43 0.61
N ALA A 191 1.06 -8.39 -0.25
CA ALA A 191 0.07 -8.17 -1.29
C ALA A 191 -1.29 -7.74 -0.70
N ALA A 192 -1.72 -8.36 0.40
CA ALA A 192 -2.94 -7.96 1.10
C ALA A 192 -2.86 -6.52 1.64
N ALA A 193 -1.70 -6.10 2.16
CA ALA A 193 -1.49 -4.73 2.62
C ALA A 193 -1.53 -3.72 1.46
N TYR A 194 -0.92 -4.07 0.32
CA TYR A 194 -0.98 -3.26 -0.90
C TYR A 194 -2.43 -3.07 -1.38
N LEU A 195 -3.19 -4.17 -1.53
CA LEU A 195 -4.58 -4.14 -1.96
C LEU A 195 -5.45 -3.34 -0.99
N ALA A 196 -5.27 -3.53 0.32
CA ALA A 196 -6.00 -2.75 1.33
C ALA A 196 -5.75 -1.24 1.18
N VAL A 197 -4.51 -0.82 0.96
CA VAL A 197 -4.18 0.61 0.73
C VAL A 197 -4.76 1.12 -0.58
N GLN A 198 -4.70 0.32 -1.66
CA GLN A 198 -5.29 0.67 -2.95
C GLN A 198 -6.80 0.92 -2.81
N ASP A 199 -7.50 0.04 -2.10
CA ASP A 199 -8.94 0.16 -1.88
C ASP A 199 -9.32 1.29 -0.91
N CYS A 200 -8.53 1.49 0.15
CA CYS A 200 -8.69 2.67 1.02
C CYS A 200 -8.65 3.96 0.21
N LYS A 201 -7.72 4.06 -0.75
CA LYS A 201 -7.59 5.22 -1.65
C LYS A 201 -8.75 5.29 -2.66
N LYS A 202 -9.14 4.17 -3.27
CA LYS A 202 -10.24 4.10 -4.25
C LYS A 202 -11.57 4.56 -3.65
N TYR A 203 -11.87 4.15 -2.42
CA TYR A 203 -13.16 4.39 -1.77
C TYR A 203 -13.16 5.48 -0.70
N ASP A 204 -12.03 6.20 -0.55
CA ASP A 204 -11.89 7.33 0.38
C ASP A 204 -12.23 6.95 1.84
N PHE A 205 -11.51 5.96 2.37
CA PHE A 205 -11.53 5.61 3.80
C PHE A 205 -10.12 5.38 4.37
N ALA A 206 -10.03 5.34 5.70
CA ALA A 206 -8.74 5.34 6.39
C ALA A 206 -7.95 4.03 6.16
N THR A 207 -6.65 4.16 5.91
CA THR A 207 -5.63 3.08 5.94
C THR A 207 -5.28 2.61 7.36
N ARG A 208 -6.02 3.10 8.37
CA ARG A 208 -5.76 2.77 9.78
C ARG A 208 -5.91 1.28 10.02
N VAL A 209 -4.84 0.62 10.47
CA VAL A 209 -4.89 -0.75 10.96
C VAL A 209 -5.48 -0.79 12.38
N ILE A 210 -6.49 -1.62 12.58
CA ILE A 210 -7.21 -1.81 13.84
C ILE A 210 -6.94 -3.24 14.32
N ALA A 211 -5.77 -3.43 14.94
CA ALA A 211 -5.39 -4.71 15.52
C ALA A 211 -6.06 -4.95 16.89
N PRO A 212 -6.17 -6.20 17.37
CA PRO A 212 -6.53 -6.49 18.75
C PRO A 212 -5.55 -5.83 19.74
N PRO A 213 -5.99 -5.48 20.96
CA PRO A 213 -7.37 -5.54 21.44
C PRO A 213 -8.24 -4.43 20.81
N TYR A 214 -9.42 -4.81 20.30
CA TYR A 214 -10.36 -3.86 19.72
C TYR A 214 -11.05 -3.04 20.81
N SER A 215 -11.23 -1.74 20.56
CA SER A 215 -11.83 -0.82 21.53
C SER A 215 -13.24 -0.41 21.14
N THR A 216 -13.38 0.23 19.98
CA THR A 216 -14.64 0.77 19.48
C THR A 216 -14.73 0.66 17.97
N ARG A 217 -15.90 0.95 17.42
CA ARG A 217 -16.13 0.97 15.97
C ARG A 217 -15.37 2.13 15.33
N LEU A 218 -14.30 1.80 14.63
CA LEU A 218 -13.51 2.72 13.81
C LEU A 218 -13.51 2.28 12.34
N PRO A 219 -13.49 3.23 11.38
CA PRO A 219 -13.22 2.91 9.98
C PRO A 219 -11.73 2.58 9.79
N GLY A 220 -11.44 1.59 8.94
CA GLY A 220 -10.08 1.14 8.70
C GLY A 220 -9.96 -0.33 8.28
N ILE A 221 -8.75 -0.85 8.40
CA ILE A 221 -8.37 -2.22 8.06
C ILE A 221 -8.37 -3.06 9.33
N SER A 222 -9.10 -4.16 9.35
CA SER A 222 -9.21 -5.07 10.49
C SER A 222 -9.40 -6.51 9.98
N ASP A 223 -10.03 -7.38 10.78
CA ASP A 223 -10.29 -8.79 10.49
C ASP A 223 -11.72 -9.17 10.89
N HIS A 224 -12.14 -10.41 10.64
CA HIS A 224 -13.48 -10.87 11.01
C HIS A 224 -13.72 -10.81 12.53
N ALA A 225 -12.70 -11.08 13.34
CA ALA A 225 -12.79 -11.02 14.81
C ALA A 225 -13.21 -9.64 15.32
N TYR A 226 -12.83 -8.55 14.64
CA TYR A 226 -13.36 -7.21 14.93
C TYR A 226 -14.87 -7.13 14.77
N VAL A 227 -15.45 -7.73 13.72
CA VAL A 227 -16.91 -7.74 13.52
C VAL A 227 -17.60 -8.47 14.66
N THR A 228 -17.09 -9.63 15.05
CA THR A 228 -17.63 -10.38 16.19
C THR A 228 -17.50 -9.62 17.51
N LYS A 229 -16.36 -8.97 17.79
CA LYS A 229 -16.13 -8.32 19.09
C LYS A 229 -16.72 -6.91 19.19
N VAL A 230 -16.67 -6.14 18.12
CA VAL A 230 -17.06 -4.72 18.12
C VAL A 230 -18.50 -4.52 17.63
N LEU A 231 -18.95 -5.32 16.65
CA LEU A 231 -20.34 -5.23 16.16
C LEU A 231 -21.26 -6.26 16.83
N GLY A 232 -20.71 -7.26 17.53
CA GLY A 232 -21.48 -8.29 18.20
C GLY A 232 -22.17 -9.26 17.24
N ASP A 233 -21.61 -9.44 16.04
CA ASP A 233 -22.21 -10.24 14.97
C ASP A 233 -21.27 -11.39 14.53
N GLY A 234 -21.80 -12.60 14.46
CA GLY A 234 -21.04 -13.81 14.16
C GLY A 234 -20.21 -14.37 15.31
N THR A 235 -19.41 -15.39 15.00
CA THR A 235 -18.56 -16.12 15.96
C THR A 235 -17.14 -16.34 15.46
N HIS A 236 -16.81 -15.81 14.29
CA HIS A 236 -15.52 -16.02 13.64
C HIS A 236 -14.41 -15.28 14.38
N THR A 237 -13.22 -15.85 14.33
CA THR A 237 -12.05 -15.36 15.08
C THR A 237 -10.85 -15.08 14.19
N ASP A 238 -11.08 -15.07 12.88
CA ASP A 238 -10.10 -14.75 11.85
C ASP A 238 -9.55 -13.34 12.12
N VAL A 239 -8.26 -13.07 12.01
CA VAL A 239 -7.15 -13.93 11.52
C VAL A 239 -6.40 -14.68 12.64
N GLY A 240 -6.96 -14.67 13.85
CA GLY A 240 -6.41 -15.33 15.02
C GLY A 240 -5.34 -14.52 15.77
N PRO A 241 -5.00 -14.93 17.01
CA PRO A 241 -4.19 -14.13 17.93
C PRO A 241 -2.71 -13.99 17.51
N ASN A 242 -2.23 -14.88 16.63
CA ASN A 242 -0.82 -14.94 16.24
C ASN A 242 -0.54 -14.28 14.88
N PHE A 243 -1.55 -13.70 14.22
CA PHE A 243 -1.33 -12.96 12.98
C PHE A 243 -0.36 -11.80 13.21
N PRO A 244 0.63 -11.58 12.33
CA PRO A 244 1.68 -10.60 12.55
C PRO A 244 1.21 -9.18 12.22
N TRP A 245 0.33 -8.63 13.07
CA TRP A 245 -0.23 -7.29 12.93
C TRP A 245 0.81 -6.18 12.83
N ASP A 246 1.95 -6.32 13.51
CA ASP A 246 3.09 -5.41 13.42
C ASP A 246 3.70 -5.39 12.01
N TYR A 247 3.91 -6.56 11.41
CA TYR A 247 4.39 -6.67 10.03
C TYR A 247 3.34 -6.13 9.06
N PHE A 248 2.07 -6.52 9.18
CA PHE A 248 1.00 -6.01 8.33
C PHE A 248 0.88 -4.48 8.41
N SER A 249 0.95 -3.89 9.61
CA SER A 249 0.92 -2.43 9.80
C SER A 249 2.12 -1.73 9.18
N GLN A 250 3.31 -2.33 9.29
CA GLN A 250 4.51 -1.84 8.61
C GLN A 250 4.32 -1.84 7.10
N ARG A 251 3.75 -2.91 6.52
CA ARG A 251 3.49 -3.01 5.09
C ARG A 251 2.42 -2.03 4.61
N VAL A 252 1.35 -1.84 5.37
CA VAL A 252 0.33 -0.81 5.09
C VAL A 252 0.97 0.58 5.06
N THR A 253 1.81 0.93 6.04
CA THR A 253 2.53 2.22 6.08
C THR A 253 3.44 2.39 4.87
N PHE A 254 4.15 1.34 4.48
CA PHE A 254 5.03 1.33 3.29
C PHE A 254 4.24 1.59 2.00
N TRP A 255 3.10 0.93 1.81
CA TRP A 255 2.25 1.12 0.63
C TRP A 255 1.50 2.44 0.63
N GLU A 256 1.13 2.95 1.80
CA GLU A 256 0.56 4.29 1.96
C GLU A 256 1.55 5.35 1.46
N ALA A 257 2.84 5.22 1.81
CA ALA A 257 3.95 6.05 1.34
C ALA A 257 4.33 5.82 -0.13
N GLY A 258 3.59 4.99 -0.86
CA GLY A 258 3.76 4.78 -2.29
C GLY A 258 4.83 3.74 -2.63
N GLY A 259 5.03 2.72 -1.80
CA GLY A 259 5.86 1.56 -2.14
C GLY A 259 7.34 1.87 -2.36
N LYS A 260 7.78 3.02 -1.87
CA LYS A 260 9.19 3.40 -1.85
C LYS A 260 9.72 2.99 -0.49
N ASP A 261 10.85 2.31 -0.47
CA ASP A 261 11.62 2.23 0.77
C ASP A 261 11.72 3.65 1.31
N SER A 262 11.39 3.81 2.60
CA SER A 262 11.74 5.04 3.30
C SER A 262 13.20 5.29 2.94
N PRO A 263 13.60 6.51 2.48
CA PRO A 263 15.00 6.77 2.22
C PRO A 263 15.74 6.26 3.44
N THR A 264 16.70 5.35 3.20
CA THR A 264 17.57 4.80 4.24
C THR A 264 17.86 5.96 5.18
N PRO A 265 17.62 5.86 6.50
CA PRO A 265 17.83 7.01 7.38
C PRO A 265 19.21 7.54 7.04
N GLN A 266 19.24 8.72 6.40
CA GLN A 266 20.49 9.35 6.08
C GLN A 266 21.15 9.43 7.46
N PRO A 267 22.35 8.81 7.67
CA PRO A 267 22.95 8.78 8.99
C PRO A 267 22.85 10.19 9.52
N ALA A 268 22.15 10.34 10.65
CA ALA A 268 21.83 11.66 11.18
C ALA A 268 23.13 12.47 11.08
N PRO A 269 23.13 13.66 10.46
CA PRO A 269 24.36 14.40 10.24
C PRO A 269 25.12 14.40 11.55
N VAL A 270 26.35 13.89 11.51
CA VAL A 270 27.17 13.74 12.72
C VAL A 270 27.20 15.11 13.37
N LYS A 271 26.54 15.23 14.53
CA LYS A 271 26.45 16.51 15.23
C LYS A 271 27.88 16.98 15.51
N VAL A 272 28.24 18.16 15.00
CA VAL A 272 29.52 18.77 15.31
C VAL A 272 29.42 19.35 16.72
N TRP A 273 30.13 18.74 17.67
CA TRP A 273 30.19 19.25 19.04
C TRP A 273 30.93 20.60 19.09
N PRO A 274 30.44 21.59 19.84
CA PRO A 274 29.14 21.67 20.51
C PRO A 274 28.03 22.27 19.61
N LYS A 275 28.39 22.78 18.43
CA LYS A 275 27.57 23.60 17.53
C LYS A 275 26.17 23.03 17.24
N ASP A 276 26.07 21.73 17.03
CA ASP A 276 24.84 21.08 16.56
C ASP A 276 24.02 20.43 17.69
N TYR A 277 24.40 20.69 18.96
CA TYR A 277 23.72 20.19 20.15
C TYR A 277 22.79 21.26 20.72
N SER A 278 21.60 20.85 21.15
CA SER A 278 20.67 21.75 21.84
C SER A 278 21.19 22.14 23.21
N ASP A 279 20.74 23.29 23.73
CA ASP A 279 21.06 23.74 25.09
C ASP A 279 20.79 22.67 26.14
N ARG A 280 19.70 21.91 25.99
CA ARG A 280 19.38 20.82 26.92
C ARG A 280 20.40 19.68 26.85
N GLU A 281 20.84 19.30 25.66
CA GLU A 281 21.86 18.26 25.49
C GLU A 281 23.22 18.71 26.05
N LEU A 282 23.60 19.96 25.81
CA LEU A 282 24.79 20.56 26.38
C LEU A 282 24.71 20.62 27.92
N LEU A 283 23.56 21.01 28.47
CA LEU A 283 23.32 21.05 29.92
C LEU A 283 23.35 19.67 30.56
N VAL A 284 22.79 18.65 29.90
CA VAL A 284 22.87 17.25 30.36
C VAL A 284 24.31 16.78 30.35
N TYR A 285 25.06 17.05 29.28
CA TYR A 285 26.49 16.71 29.21
C TYR A 285 27.27 17.36 30.36
N VAL A 286 27.10 18.67 30.61
CA VAL A 286 27.76 19.37 31.73
C VAL A 286 27.32 18.80 33.09
N ALA A 287 26.03 18.53 33.27
CA ALA A 287 25.51 17.98 34.52
C ALA A 287 26.09 16.59 34.82
N GLU A 288 26.29 15.76 33.79
CA GLU A 288 26.96 14.48 33.92
C GLU A 288 28.41 14.68 34.40
N GLN A 289 29.18 15.60 33.80
CA GLN A 289 30.57 15.92 34.19
C GLN A 289 30.71 16.36 35.66
N LEU A 290 29.68 17.01 36.22
CA LEU A 290 29.65 17.42 37.63
C LEU A 290 29.11 16.32 38.56
N GLY A 291 28.46 15.30 37.99
CA GLY A 291 27.82 14.19 38.66
C GLY A 291 28.80 13.14 39.19
N ALA A 292 28.30 11.95 39.50
CA ALA A 292 29.06 10.87 40.15
C ALA A 292 30.01 10.10 39.19
N GLY A 293 30.23 10.64 37.98
CA GLY A 293 30.96 9.97 36.91
C GLY A 293 30.14 8.88 36.22
N ARG A 294 30.54 8.53 34.99
CA ARG A 294 29.98 7.41 34.22
C ARG A 294 31.01 6.26 34.13
N ASP A 295 30.55 5.04 33.87
CA ASP A 295 31.43 3.87 33.82
C ASP A 295 32.42 3.92 32.64
N ASP A 296 32.02 4.57 31.54
CA ASP A 296 32.80 4.76 30.31
C ASP A 296 33.96 5.76 30.46
N TRP A 297 34.03 6.51 31.57
CA TRP A 297 35.16 7.42 31.84
C TRP A 297 36.36 6.69 32.47
N GLY A 298 36.23 5.40 32.76
CA GLY A 298 37.29 4.59 33.34
C GLY A 298 37.73 5.06 34.74
N GLU A 299 38.92 4.63 35.15
CA GLU A 299 39.47 4.94 36.47
C GLU A 299 39.78 6.44 36.64
N ASP A 300 40.17 7.13 35.58
CA ASP A 300 40.50 8.57 35.60
C ASP A 300 39.28 9.48 35.84
N GLY A 301 38.08 9.00 35.50
CA GLY A 301 36.82 9.69 35.78
C GLY A 301 36.25 9.42 37.18
N ASP A 302 36.91 8.60 38.00
CA ASP A 302 36.41 8.16 39.29
C ASP A 302 37.00 8.99 40.45
N LEU A 303 36.15 9.77 41.12
CA LEU A 303 36.55 10.59 42.27
C LEU A 303 36.37 9.88 43.63
N GLY A 304 36.32 8.55 43.59
CA GLY A 304 36.25 7.67 44.74
C GLY A 304 34.82 7.40 45.21
N ARG A 305 34.71 6.65 46.32
CA ARG A 305 33.44 6.17 46.87
C ARG A 305 33.09 6.78 48.22
N ASN A 306 31.81 7.00 48.49
CA ASN A 306 31.33 7.39 49.82
C ASN A 306 31.28 6.16 50.76
N ALA A 307 30.94 6.38 52.04
CA ALA A 307 30.86 5.30 53.04
C ALA A 307 29.82 4.21 52.72
N LYS A 308 28.91 4.46 51.76
CA LYS A 308 27.91 3.50 51.28
C LYS A 308 28.35 2.78 50.00
N GLY A 309 29.61 2.94 49.58
CA GLY A 309 30.15 2.33 48.37
C GLY A 309 29.65 2.96 47.05
N GLN A 310 29.06 4.16 47.09
CA GLN A 310 28.57 4.86 45.89
C GLN A 310 29.61 5.84 45.35
N ARG A 311 29.65 6.05 44.03
CA ARG A 311 30.54 7.05 43.40
C ARG A 311 30.30 8.45 43.95
N ARG A 312 31.37 9.21 44.18
CA ARG A 312 31.30 10.61 44.62
C ARG A 312 31.07 11.52 43.42
N THR A 313 30.29 12.58 43.61
CA THR A 313 30.19 13.67 42.63
C THR A 313 31.47 14.50 42.60
N LEU A 314 31.65 15.36 41.56
CA LEU A 314 32.79 16.27 41.47
C LEU A 314 33.05 17.04 42.76
N ARG A 315 31.98 17.66 43.30
CA ARG A 315 32.04 18.41 44.56
C ARG A 315 32.46 17.53 45.74
N ALA A 316 31.86 16.35 45.88
CA ALA A 316 32.11 15.47 47.02
C ALA A 316 33.52 14.84 46.96
N GLY A 317 33.99 14.52 45.76
CA GLY A 317 35.34 14.02 45.47
C GLY A 317 36.41 15.04 45.83
N ILE A 318 36.31 16.25 45.28
CA ILE A 318 37.24 17.36 45.58
C ILE A 318 37.26 17.66 47.08
N ALA A 319 36.09 17.76 47.73
CA ALA A 319 36.01 18.02 49.16
C ALA A 319 36.69 16.92 49.99
N ALA A 320 36.62 15.66 49.57
CA ALA A 320 37.28 14.56 50.25
C ALA A 320 38.80 14.59 50.04
N LEU A 321 39.27 14.86 48.82
CA LEU A 321 40.70 15.02 48.52
C LEU A 321 41.33 16.13 49.34
N LEU A 322 40.66 17.29 49.44
CA LEU A 322 41.12 18.42 50.25
C LEU A 322 41.11 18.14 51.76
N ARG A 323 40.25 17.24 52.25
CA ARG A 323 40.21 16.83 53.67
C ARG A 323 41.28 15.79 54.01
N GLY A 324 41.68 14.96 53.05
CA GLY A 324 42.69 13.91 53.22
C GLY A 324 44.15 14.41 53.13
N GLN A 325 44.36 15.71 52.84
CA GLN A 325 45.69 16.35 52.77
C GLN A 325 46.07 17.12 54.05
N ARG A 326 45.46 16.78 55.19
CA ARG A 326 45.88 17.25 56.53
C ARG A 326 46.42 16.10 57.35
#